data_AF-A0A1Z9M6C4-F1
#
_entry.id   AF-A0A1Z9M6C4-F1
#
_cell.length_a   1.000
_cell.length_b   1.000
_cell.length_c   1.000
_cell.angle_alpha   90.00
_cell.angle_beta   90.00
_cell.angle_gamma   90.00
#
_symmetry.space_group_name_H-M   'P 1'
#
loop_
_entity.id
_entity.type
_entity.pdbx_description
1 polymer ?
#
loop_
_entity_poly.entity_id
_entity_poly.type
_entity_poly.pdbx_seq_one_letter_code
_entity_poly.pdbx_strand_id
1 'polypeptide(L)'
;MIRFYKKNFIYKIYLWLPIIILFISVLNEFDFNYLDIEYFSFNFPFILIFYFTLKENLHFDYFLVFIAGLINDVVIGLPLGLSSLSYVLICSFSSYLRNITIRPNIIKDWFYFLFVISLINSINYSILFLVFSYELNLTYYLVNNFFTFLIYIFFTFIFDYYLKGINE
;
A
#
# COMPACT_ATOMS: atom_id res chain seq x y z
N MET A 1 33.32 17.58 15.07
CA MET A 1 33.25 16.43 16.02
C MET A 1 32.12 15.53 15.56
N ILE A 2 32.43 14.41 14.90
CA ILE A 2 31.41 13.50 14.34
C ILE A 2 31.06 12.48 15.42
N ARG A 3 29.82 12.55 15.92
CA ARG A 3 29.33 11.71 17.00
C ARG A 3 28.75 10.43 16.40
N PHE A 4 29.52 9.35 16.35
CA PHE A 4 29.03 8.05 15.90
C PHE A 4 28.15 7.44 17.00
N TYR A 5 26.83 7.56 16.85
CA TYR A 5 25.89 6.77 17.63
C TYR A 5 25.89 5.33 17.11
N LYS A 6 26.17 4.37 18.00
CA LYS A 6 26.10 2.94 17.69
C LYS A 6 24.63 2.56 17.46
N LYS A 7 24.15 2.56 16.20
CA LYS A 7 22.81 2.08 15.86
C LYS A 7 22.71 0.59 16.20
N ASN A 8 21.92 0.26 17.23
CA ASN A 8 21.67 -1.11 17.66
C ASN A 8 21.08 -1.95 16.51
N PHE A 9 21.37 -3.26 16.50
CA PHE A 9 20.79 -4.20 15.53
C PHE A 9 19.26 -4.14 15.48
N ILE A 10 18.62 -3.94 16.64
CA ILE A 10 17.17 -3.74 16.79
C ILE A 10 16.67 -2.52 16.00
N TYR A 11 17.44 -1.43 15.98
CA TYR A 11 17.08 -0.22 15.22
C TYR A 11 17.14 -0.48 13.70
N LYS A 12 18.08 -1.31 13.23
CA LYS A 12 18.11 -1.73 11.82
C LYS A 12 16.88 -2.56 11.46
N ILE A 13 16.48 -3.52 12.29
CA ILE A 13 15.25 -4.31 12.04
C ILE A 13 14.03 -3.39 12.01
N TYR A 14 13.95 -2.46 12.95
CA TYR A 14 12.84 -1.52 13.03
C TYR A 14 12.69 -0.72 11.73
N LEU A 15 13.77 -0.20 11.13
CA LEU A 15 13.71 0.49 9.84
C LEU A 15 13.15 -0.34 8.66
N TRP A 16 13.39 -1.66 8.65
CA TRP A 16 12.92 -2.57 7.60
C TRP A 16 11.50 -3.10 7.84
N LEU A 17 10.94 -2.85 9.01
CA LEU A 17 9.63 -3.32 9.45
C LEU A 17 8.49 -3.01 8.45
N PRO A 18 8.43 -1.85 7.77
CA PRO A 18 7.37 -1.56 6.80
C PRO A 18 7.37 -2.53 5.62
N ILE A 19 8.54 -2.92 5.13
CA ILE A 19 8.67 -3.88 4.02
C ILE A 19 8.36 -5.29 4.51
N ILE A 20 8.80 -5.64 5.73
CA ILE A 20 8.46 -6.93 6.32
C ILE A 20 6.94 -7.06 6.47
N ILE A 21 6.26 -6.02 6.97
CA ILE A 21 4.80 -5.98 7.04
C ILE A 21 4.18 -6.09 5.64
N LEU A 22 4.73 -5.42 4.63
CA LEU A 22 4.26 -5.55 3.24
C LEU A 22 4.28 -7.01 2.77
N PHE A 23 5.39 -7.71 2.96
CA PHE A 23 5.51 -9.12 2.56
C PHE A 23 4.59 -10.03 3.36
N ILE A 24 4.46 -9.82 4.68
CA ILE A 24 3.49 -10.57 5.50
C ILE A 24 2.06 -10.32 5.01
N SER A 25 1.74 -9.08 4.63
CA SER A 25 0.43 -8.71 4.11
C SER A 25 0.11 -9.33 2.76
N VAL A 26 1.11 -9.53 1.93
CA VAL A 26 0.92 -10.14 0.61
C VAL A 26 0.72 -11.65 0.74
N LEU A 27 1.30 -12.27 1.77
CA LEU A 27 1.18 -13.70 2.02
C LEU A 27 -0.12 -14.08 2.76
N ASN A 28 -0.58 -13.23 3.68
CA ASN A 28 -1.88 -13.37 4.30
C ASN A 28 -2.88 -12.57 3.49
N GLU A 29 -3.72 -13.24 2.70
CA GLU A 29 -4.91 -12.61 2.13
C GLU A 29 -5.66 -11.91 3.26
N PHE A 30 -5.60 -10.57 3.31
CA PHE A 30 -6.42 -9.76 4.22
C PHE A 30 -7.87 -9.71 3.71
N ASP A 31 -8.42 -10.89 3.40
CA ASP A 31 -9.83 -11.05 3.10
C ASP A 31 -10.49 -11.56 4.37
N PHE A 32 -11.17 -10.66 5.08
CA PHE A 32 -12.00 -11.00 6.24
C PHE A 32 -13.25 -11.79 5.84
N ASN A 33 -13.33 -12.29 4.60
CA ASN A 33 -14.38 -13.17 4.12
C ASN A 33 -14.49 -14.48 4.93
N TYR A 34 -13.43 -14.88 5.64
CA TYR A 34 -13.49 -15.98 6.62
C TYR A 34 -14.35 -15.68 7.86
N LEU A 35 -14.74 -14.42 8.10
CA LEU A 35 -15.58 -13.99 9.21
C LEU A 35 -17.08 -13.92 8.85
N ASP A 36 -17.50 -14.42 7.69
CA ASP A 36 -18.88 -14.37 7.18
C ASP A 36 -19.48 -12.94 7.06
N ILE A 37 -18.65 -11.90 7.08
CA ILE A 37 -19.09 -10.52 6.83
C ILE A 37 -19.00 -10.28 5.31
N GLU A 38 -20.12 -10.52 4.62
CA GLU A 38 -20.20 -10.24 3.19
C GLU A 38 -19.77 -8.79 2.89
N TYR A 39 -18.88 -8.63 1.91
CA TYR A 39 -18.38 -7.36 1.39
C TYR A 39 -17.41 -6.55 2.26
N PHE A 40 -16.98 -7.04 3.44
CA PHE A 40 -15.93 -6.36 4.19
C PHE A 40 -14.54 -6.82 3.73
N SER A 41 -13.98 -6.11 2.76
CA SER A 41 -12.60 -6.28 2.30
C SER A 41 -11.89 -4.93 2.17
N PHE A 42 -10.59 -4.91 2.43
CA PHE A 42 -9.76 -3.73 2.17
C PHE A 42 -8.37 -4.14 1.69
N ASN A 43 -7.80 -3.32 0.81
CA ASN A 43 -6.47 -3.55 0.27
C ASN A 43 -5.40 -2.92 1.16
N PHE A 44 -4.95 -3.66 2.18
CA PHE A 44 -3.90 -3.20 3.09
C PHE A 44 -2.57 -2.87 2.38
N PRO A 45 -2.07 -3.67 1.41
CA PRO A 45 -0.87 -3.33 0.66
C PRO A 45 -0.92 -1.93 0.03
N PHE A 46 -2.06 -1.54 -0.55
CA PHE A 46 -2.23 -0.20 -1.14
C PHE A 46 -2.02 0.92 -0.13
N ILE A 47 -2.60 0.78 1.07
CA ILE A 47 -2.46 1.75 2.17
C ILE A 47 -1.00 1.87 2.59
N LEU A 48 -0.34 0.74 2.83
CA LEU A 48 1.04 0.69 3.31
C LEU A 48 2.00 1.28 2.28
N ILE A 49 1.89 0.86 1.02
CA ILE A 49 2.72 1.37 -0.07
C ILE A 49 2.55 2.87 -0.19
N PHE A 50 1.32 3.37 -0.29
CA PHE A 50 1.06 4.80 -0.48
C PHE A 50 1.63 5.64 0.67
N TYR A 51 1.40 5.23 1.92
CA TYR A 51 1.84 6.01 3.08
C TYR A 51 3.37 6.10 3.16
N PHE A 52 4.09 4.96 3.09
CA PHE A 52 5.54 4.95 3.30
C PHE A 52 6.33 5.59 2.15
N THR A 53 5.79 5.54 0.93
CA THR A 53 6.36 6.23 -0.22
C THR A 53 6.11 7.74 -0.17
N LEU A 54 4.92 8.18 0.26
CA LEU A 54 4.61 9.61 0.45
C LEU A 54 5.49 10.24 1.56
N LYS A 55 5.79 9.52 2.63
CA LYS A 55 6.62 10.00 3.75
C LYS A 55 8.14 9.79 3.58
N GLU A 56 8.58 9.28 2.43
CA GLU A 56 10.00 9.08 2.08
C GLU A 56 10.76 8.19 3.07
N ASN A 57 10.28 6.96 3.27
CA ASN A 57 11.05 5.98 4.02
C ASN A 57 12.21 5.44 3.17
N LEU A 58 13.45 5.72 3.58
CA LEU A 58 14.71 5.40 2.86
C LEU A 58 14.89 3.93 2.46
N HIS A 59 14.19 3.01 3.13
CA HIS A 59 14.31 1.57 2.85
C HIS A 59 13.22 1.02 1.94
N PHE A 60 12.20 1.82 1.60
CA PHE A 60 11.04 1.35 0.83
C PHE A 60 11.32 1.36 -0.68
N ASP A 61 12.07 0.36 -1.14
CA ASP A 61 12.54 0.25 -2.51
C ASP A 61 11.48 -0.26 -3.49
N TYR A 62 11.43 0.34 -4.69
CA TYR A 62 10.46 0.01 -5.74
C TYR A 62 10.60 -1.44 -6.22
N PHE A 63 11.83 -1.97 -6.20
CA PHE A 63 12.11 -3.34 -6.59
C PHE A 63 11.51 -4.35 -5.60
N LEU A 64 11.58 -4.08 -4.30
CA LEU A 64 10.98 -4.93 -3.28
C LEU A 64 9.45 -4.91 -3.36
N VAL A 65 8.88 -3.74 -3.63
CA VAL A 65 7.44 -3.57 -3.87
C VAL A 65 6.98 -4.33 -5.12
N PHE A 66 7.77 -4.32 -6.18
CA PHE A 66 7.50 -5.09 -7.40
C PHE A 66 7.48 -6.60 -7.11
N ILE A 67 8.48 -7.12 -6.39
CA ILE A 67 8.51 -8.54 -5.98
C ILE A 67 7.31 -8.89 -5.11
N ALA A 68 6.94 -8.01 -4.17
CA ALA A 68 5.76 -8.22 -3.34
C ALA A 68 4.49 -8.33 -4.20
N GLY A 69 4.34 -7.52 -5.26
CA GLY A 69 3.24 -7.69 -6.21
C GLY A 69 3.24 -9.05 -6.91
N LEU A 70 4.39 -9.54 -7.38
CA LEU A 70 4.45 -10.88 -8.00
C LEU A 70 4.01 -11.99 -7.04
N ILE A 71 4.40 -11.91 -5.76
CA ILE A 71 3.96 -12.88 -4.74
C ILE A 71 2.45 -12.76 -4.51
N ASN A 72 1.91 -11.54 -4.48
CA ASN A 72 0.49 -11.29 -4.28
C ASN A 72 -0.36 -11.91 -5.39
N ASP A 73 0.08 -11.80 -6.65
CA ASP A 73 -0.62 -12.44 -7.78
C ASP A 73 -0.63 -13.96 -7.65
N VAL A 74 0.47 -14.57 -7.18
CA VAL A 74 0.56 -16.03 -6.95
C VAL A 74 -0.35 -16.49 -5.82
N VAL A 75 -0.45 -15.71 -4.74
CA VAL A 75 -1.28 -16.04 -3.58
C VAL A 75 -2.77 -15.94 -3.92
N ILE A 76 -3.20 -14.83 -4.53
CA ILE A 76 -4.61 -14.56 -4.85
C ILE A 76 -5.07 -15.32 -6.11
N GLY A 77 -4.14 -15.83 -6.93
CA GLY A 77 -4.46 -16.49 -8.19
C GLY A 77 -4.83 -15.51 -9.33
N LEU A 78 -4.33 -14.27 -9.26
CA LEU A 78 -4.48 -13.29 -10.33
C LEU A 78 -3.43 -13.49 -11.44
N PRO A 79 -3.65 -12.95 -12.65
CA PRO A 79 -2.63 -12.95 -13.69
C PRO A 79 -1.33 -12.32 -13.20
N LEU A 80 -0.22 -13.05 -13.40
CA LEU A 80 1.09 -12.64 -12.90
C LEU A 80 1.47 -11.26 -13.46
N GLY A 81 1.79 -10.33 -12.57
CA GLY A 81 2.23 -8.99 -12.89
C GLY A 81 1.18 -7.90 -12.68
N LEU A 82 -0.10 -8.24 -12.48
CA LEU A 82 -1.18 -7.26 -12.36
C LEU A 82 -1.08 -6.44 -11.06
N SER A 83 -0.91 -7.10 -9.91
CA SER A 83 -0.70 -6.36 -8.65
C SER A 83 0.68 -5.72 -8.59
N SER A 84 1.71 -6.31 -9.23
CA SER A 84 3.03 -5.66 -9.36
C SER A 84 2.96 -4.32 -10.08
N LEU A 85 2.20 -4.24 -11.18
CA LEU A 85 1.95 -3.00 -11.92
C LEU A 85 1.20 -2.01 -11.04
N SER A 86 0.17 -2.48 -10.34
CA SER A 86 -0.62 -1.65 -9.41
C SER A 86 0.26 -1.02 -8.34
N TYR A 87 1.06 -1.82 -7.65
CA TYR A 87 1.89 -1.38 -6.54
C TYR A 87 2.96 -0.39 -6.99
N VAL A 88 3.62 -0.63 -8.13
CA VAL A 88 4.59 0.31 -8.70
C VAL A 88 3.93 1.62 -9.14
N LEU A 89 2.71 1.57 -9.70
CA LEU A 89 1.95 2.79 -10.00
C LEU A 89 1.63 3.57 -8.73
N ILE A 90 1.19 2.92 -7.64
CA ILE A 90 0.97 3.59 -6.35
C ILE A 90 2.25 4.30 -5.91
N CYS A 91 3.40 3.61 -5.89
CA CYS A 91 4.69 4.20 -5.54
C CYS A 91 5.02 5.43 -6.42
N SER A 92 4.76 5.32 -7.71
CA SER A 92 5.06 6.39 -8.66
C SER A 92 4.18 7.62 -8.42
N PHE A 93 2.88 7.42 -8.25
CA PHE A 93 1.94 8.50 -7.95
C PHE A 93 2.20 9.15 -6.59
N SER A 94 2.45 8.38 -5.55
CA SER A 94 2.74 8.92 -4.21
C SER A 94 4.06 9.69 -4.17
N SER A 95 5.11 9.21 -4.84
CA SER A 95 6.37 9.95 -4.97
C SER A 95 6.19 11.24 -5.77
N TYR A 96 5.33 11.23 -6.78
CA TYR A 96 4.99 12.45 -7.52
C TYR A 96 4.21 13.45 -6.64
N LEU A 97 3.23 12.97 -5.88
CA LEU A 97 2.45 13.78 -4.94
C LEU A 97 3.32 14.38 -3.84
N ARG A 98 4.32 13.64 -3.35
CA ARG A 98 5.32 14.14 -2.39
C ARG A 98 6.04 15.38 -2.93
N ASN A 99 6.42 15.36 -4.21
CA ASN A 99 7.11 16.49 -4.85
C ASN A 99 6.20 17.72 -5.02
N ILE A 100 4.89 17.53 -5.20
CA ILE A 100 3.92 18.64 -5.29
C ILE A 100 3.56 19.21 -3.91
N THR A 101 3.54 18.37 -2.88
CA THR A 101 3.00 18.74 -1.57
C THR A 101 4.05 19.44 -0.71
N ILE A 102 4.15 20.77 -0.84
CA ILE A 102 5.13 21.61 -0.10
C ILE A 102 4.88 21.63 1.42
N ARG A 103 3.65 21.32 1.89
CA ARG A 103 3.32 21.17 3.32
C ARG A 103 2.48 19.92 3.57
N PRO A 104 2.92 18.99 4.45
CA PRO A 104 2.18 17.76 4.72
C PRO A 104 0.85 18.09 5.41
N ASN A 105 -0.26 17.56 4.87
CA ASN A 105 -1.58 17.70 5.46
C ASN A 105 -2.38 16.41 5.25
N ILE A 106 -2.80 15.80 6.36
CA ILE A 106 -3.53 14.53 6.40
C ILE A 106 -4.78 14.55 5.51
N ILE A 107 -5.54 15.66 5.50
CA ILE A 107 -6.77 15.76 4.70
C ILE A 107 -6.44 15.73 3.20
N LYS A 108 -5.37 16.41 2.78
CA LYS A 108 -4.95 16.41 1.38
C LYS A 108 -4.45 15.02 0.97
N ASP A 109 -3.61 14.41 1.81
CA ASP A 109 -3.07 13.08 1.59
C ASP A 109 -4.20 12.05 1.46
N TRP A 110 -5.26 12.18 2.27
CA TRP A 110 -6.45 11.33 2.22
C TRP A 110 -7.23 11.49 0.91
N PHE A 111 -7.47 12.72 0.44
CA PHE A 111 -8.12 12.95 -0.85
C PHE A 111 -7.28 12.45 -2.03
N TYR A 112 -5.96 12.64 -1.99
CA TYR A 112 -5.07 12.11 -3.01
C TYR A 112 -5.04 10.59 -3.01
N PHE A 113 -5.09 9.97 -1.83
CA PHE A 113 -5.19 8.52 -1.70
C PHE A 113 -6.42 8.00 -2.44
N LEU A 114 -7.60 8.59 -2.19
CA LEU A 114 -8.86 8.22 -2.89
C LEU A 114 -8.69 8.24 -4.41
N PHE A 115 -8.09 9.31 -4.93
CA PHE A 115 -7.88 9.48 -6.36
C PHE A 115 -6.97 8.38 -6.93
N VAL A 116 -5.82 8.14 -6.28
CA VAL A 116 -4.83 7.15 -6.73
C VAL A 116 -5.40 5.74 -6.69
N ILE A 117 -6.04 5.31 -5.60
CA ILE A 117 -6.59 3.95 -5.50
C ILE A 117 -7.74 3.73 -6.49
N SER A 118 -8.57 4.74 -6.73
CA SER A 118 -9.69 4.63 -7.66
C SER A 118 -9.19 4.52 -9.10
N LEU A 119 -8.16 5.29 -9.46
CA LEU A 119 -7.52 5.21 -10.77
C LEU A 119 -6.90 3.83 -11.00
N ILE A 120 -6.19 3.29 -10.01
CA ILE A 120 -5.51 2.00 -10.13
C ILE A 120 -6.51 0.84 -10.17
N ASN A 121 -7.56 0.88 -9.34
CA ASN A 121 -8.64 -0.10 -9.40
C ASN A 121 -9.36 -0.07 -10.75
N SER A 122 -9.56 1.10 -11.35
CA SER A 122 -10.11 1.24 -12.70
C SER A 122 -9.21 0.64 -13.79
N ILE A 123 -7.90 0.89 -13.71
CA ILE A 123 -6.91 0.26 -14.62
C ILE A 123 -6.94 -1.27 -14.47
N ASN A 124 -6.92 -1.79 -13.23
CA ASN A 124 -6.97 -3.23 -12.96
C ASN A 124 -8.24 -3.88 -13.51
N TYR A 125 -9.40 -3.27 -13.26
CA TYR A 125 -10.67 -3.74 -13.79
C TYR A 125 -10.63 -3.78 -15.32
N SER A 126 -10.11 -2.73 -15.95
CA SER A 126 -10.02 -2.65 -17.41
C SER A 126 -9.12 -3.73 -17.99
N ILE A 127 -7.96 -4.00 -17.37
CA ILE A 127 -7.02 -5.05 -17.81
C ILE A 127 -7.68 -6.42 -17.67
N LEU A 128 -8.25 -6.73 -16.50
CA LEU A 128 -8.89 -8.02 -16.23
C LEU A 128 -10.09 -8.28 -17.15
N PHE A 129 -10.90 -7.26 -17.41
CA PHE A 129 -12.07 -7.37 -18.27
C PHE A 129 -11.70 -7.45 -19.76
N LEU A 130 -10.85 -6.55 -20.26
CA LEU A 130 -10.54 -6.45 -21.70
C LEU A 130 -9.52 -7.49 -22.18
N VAL A 131 -8.49 -7.78 -21.38
CA VAL A 131 -7.37 -8.65 -21.81
C VAL A 131 -7.63 -10.10 -21.41
N PHE A 132 -8.13 -10.32 -20.19
CA PHE A 132 -8.28 -11.66 -19.63
C PHE A 132 -9.73 -12.16 -19.57
N SER A 133 -10.70 -11.32 -19.93
CA SER A 133 -12.13 -11.66 -19.98
C SER A 133 -12.69 -12.25 -18.67
N TYR A 134 -12.21 -11.75 -17.52
CA TYR A 134 -12.76 -12.13 -16.21
C TYR A 134 -14.15 -11.52 -15.99
N GLU A 135 -15.05 -12.32 -15.40
CA GLU A 135 -16.31 -11.82 -14.84
C GLU A 135 -16.05 -11.22 -13.46
N LEU A 136 -16.10 -9.90 -13.36
CA LEU A 136 -15.83 -9.16 -12.12
C LEU A 136 -17.10 -8.55 -11.54
N ASN A 137 -17.29 -8.69 -10.24
CA ASN A 137 -18.37 -8.01 -9.52
C ASN A 137 -17.97 -6.57 -9.20
N LEU A 138 -18.52 -5.61 -9.96
CA LEU A 138 -18.22 -4.19 -9.82
C LEU A 138 -18.60 -3.65 -8.42
N THR A 139 -19.67 -4.17 -7.82
CA THR A 139 -20.10 -3.81 -6.47
C THR A 139 -19.02 -4.13 -5.44
N TYR A 140 -18.39 -5.31 -5.56
CA TYR A 140 -17.31 -5.71 -4.65
C TYR A 140 -16.09 -4.79 -4.79
N TYR A 141 -15.67 -4.44 -6.01
CA TYR A 141 -14.56 -3.51 -6.23
C TYR A 141 -14.82 -2.12 -5.64
N LEU A 142 -16.04 -1.59 -5.80
CA LEU A 142 -16.42 -0.28 -5.25
C LEU A 142 -16.42 -0.29 -3.73
N VAL A 143 -16.99 -1.34 -3.11
CA VAL A 143 -17.06 -1.46 -1.65
C VAL A 143 -15.65 -1.63 -1.06
N ASN A 144 -14.82 -2.49 -1.65
CA ASN A 144 -13.41 -2.66 -1.26
C ASN A 144 -12.64 -1.33 -1.35
N ASN A 145 -12.81 -0.59 -2.45
CA ASN A 145 -12.16 0.71 -2.64
C ASN A 145 -12.61 1.72 -1.57
N PHE A 146 -13.90 1.75 -1.24
CA PHE A 146 -14.47 2.63 -0.23
C PHE A 146 -13.95 2.32 1.17
N PHE A 147 -13.92 1.05 1.57
CA PHE A 147 -13.36 0.65 2.86
C PHE A 147 -11.86 0.92 2.95
N THR A 148 -11.10 0.61 1.88
CA THR A 148 -9.66 0.91 1.81
C THR A 148 -9.40 2.40 2.03
N PHE A 149 -10.20 3.27 1.40
CA PHE A 149 -10.13 4.72 1.58
C PHE A 149 -10.46 5.19 3.00
N LEU A 150 -11.50 4.64 3.63
CA LEU A 150 -11.88 5.01 5.00
C LEU A 150 -10.81 4.58 6.01
N ILE A 151 -10.34 3.34 5.88
CA ILE A 151 -9.38 2.72 6.79
C ILE A 151 -7.99 3.38 6.69
N TYR A 152 -7.68 4.05 5.57
CA TYR A 152 -6.45 4.81 5.42
C TYR A 152 -6.21 5.82 6.56
N ILE A 153 -7.23 6.59 6.97
CA ILE A 153 -7.10 7.56 8.08
C ILE A 153 -6.68 6.87 9.37
N PHE A 154 -7.23 5.69 9.65
CA PHE A 154 -6.89 4.97 10.86
C PHE A 154 -5.42 4.52 10.85
N PHE A 155 -4.95 3.99 9.72
CA PHE A 155 -3.56 3.57 9.58
C PHE A 155 -2.57 4.72 9.54
N THR A 156 -2.93 5.90 9.04
CA THR A 156 -2.01 7.05 9.08
C THR A 156 -1.64 7.44 10.50
N PHE A 157 -2.58 7.38 11.45
CA PHE A 157 -2.28 7.63 12.87
C PHE A 157 -1.31 6.59 13.46
N ILE A 158 -1.49 5.31 13.12
CA ILE A 158 -0.61 4.22 13.57
C ILE A 158 0.80 4.42 13.00
N PHE A 159 0.89 4.69 11.70
CA PHE A 159 2.18 4.84 11.03
C PHE A 159 2.90 6.13 11.42
N ASP A 160 2.17 7.22 11.70
CA ASP A 160 2.76 8.46 12.23
C ASP A 160 3.40 8.22 13.61
N TYR A 161 2.76 7.40 14.46
CA TYR A 161 3.33 6.99 15.75
C TYR A 161 4.61 6.16 15.55
N TYR A 162 4.58 5.23 14.60
CA TYR A 162 5.74 4.43 14.22
C TYR A 162 6.92 5.31 13.73
N LEU A 163 6.66 6.29 12.84
CA LEU A 163 7.69 7.20 12.33
C LEU A 163 8.28 8.10 13.42
N LYS A 164 7.48 8.56 14.39
CA LYS A 164 7.99 9.31 15.55
C LYS A 164 9.01 8.49 16.33
N GLY A 165 8.72 7.21 16.59
CA GLY A 165 9.64 6.30 17.29
C GLY A 165 10.93 5.97 16.54
N ILE A 166 11.04 6.25 15.23
CA ILE A 166 12.30 6.12 14.46
C ILE A 166 13.20 7.35 14.63
N ASN A 167 12.57 8.52 14.78
CA ASN A 167 13.22 9.83 14.77
C ASN A 167 13.66 10.30 16.17
N GLU A 168 13.10 9.72 17.24
CA GLU A 168 13.54 9.85 18.64
C GLU A 168 14.73 8.93 18.96
#